data_AF-A0A517T007-F1
#
_entry.id   AF-A0A517T007-F1
#
_cell.length_a   1.000
_cell.length_b   1.000
_cell.length_c   1.000
_cell.angle_alpha   90.00
_cell.angle_beta   90.00
_cell.angle_gamma   90.00
#
_symmetry.space_group_name_H-M   'P 1'
#
loop_
_entity.id
_entity.type
_entity.pdbx_description
1 polymer ?
#
loop_
_entity_poly.entity_id
_entity_poly.type
_entity_poly.pdbx_seq_one_letter_code
_entity_poly.pdbx_strand_id
1 'polypeptide(L)'
;MGHPTDPELPTPDSRDSETSVSQLGQLVEDFVQQRSWQRFHNPKNLAMSLAIEAAELMEHFQWLTLEQAAALQDDPQRKANVGEEVADCLAYLLAIANVMQIDLSSTLATKMIANAKKYPVESASDYGSDF
;
A
#
# COMPACT_ATOMS: atom_id res chain seq x y z
N MET A 1 -2.01 -26.39 25.83
CA MET A 1 -1.40 -25.22 25.16
C MET A 1 -2.44 -24.75 24.16
N GLY A 2 -3.00 -23.56 24.33
CA GLY A 2 -3.92 -23.01 23.34
C GLY A 2 -3.15 -22.80 22.04
N HIS A 3 -3.66 -23.32 20.93
CA HIS A 3 -3.22 -22.85 19.62
C HIS A 3 -3.41 -21.33 19.61
N PRO A 4 -2.43 -20.52 19.17
CA PRO A 4 -2.72 -19.15 18.83
C PRO A 4 -3.87 -19.21 17.83
N THR A 5 -5.01 -18.64 18.17
CA THR A 5 -6.11 -18.46 17.23
C THR A 5 -5.55 -17.62 16.11
N ASP A 6 -5.63 -18.14 14.88
CA ASP A 6 -5.26 -17.37 13.69
C ASP A 6 -5.96 -16.01 13.76
N PRO A 7 -5.26 -14.90 13.45
CA PRO A 7 -5.86 -13.59 13.51
C PRO A 7 -7.09 -13.56 12.59
N GLU A 8 -8.21 -13.04 13.09
CA GLU A 8 -9.42 -12.89 12.28
C GLU A 8 -9.10 -12.02 11.06
N LEU A 9 -9.35 -12.56 9.88
CA LEU A 9 -9.02 -11.90 8.62
C LEU A 9 -9.99 -10.73 8.37
N PRO A 10 -9.52 -9.64 7.75
CA PRO A 10 -10.38 -8.53 7.38
C PRO A 10 -11.46 -8.94 6.37
N THR A 11 -12.61 -8.31 6.49
CA THR A 11 -13.78 -8.42 5.60
C THR A 11 -14.05 -7.07 4.92
N PRO A 12 -14.94 -7.00 3.92
CA PRO A 12 -15.32 -5.73 3.30
C PRO A 12 -15.87 -4.65 4.27
N ASP A 13 -16.36 -5.05 5.44
CA ASP A 13 -16.87 -4.13 6.47
C ASP A 13 -15.79 -3.69 7.48
N SER A 14 -14.58 -4.24 7.38
CA SER A 14 -13.46 -3.93 8.27
C SER A 14 -13.01 -2.48 8.14
N ARG A 15 -12.46 -1.94 9.23
CA ARG A 15 -12.00 -0.55 9.32
C ARG A 15 -10.52 -0.48 9.63
N ASP A 16 -9.83 0.48 9.04
CA ASP A 16 -8.38 0.70 9.24
C ASP A 16 -8.00 0.96 10.70
N SER A 17 -8.92 1.52 11.50
CA SER A 17 -8.69 1.77 12.94
C SER A 17 -8.60 0.51 13.79
N GLU A 18 -9.09 -0.62 13.27
CA GLU A 18 -9.20 -1.89 13.99
C GLU A 18 -8.46 -3.02 13.25
N THR A 19 -8.05 -2.78 12.01
CA THR A 19 -7.35 -3.74 11.16
C THR A 19 -5.85 -3.49 11.20
N SER A 20 -5.09 -4.45 11.71
CA SER A 20 -3.63 -4.36 11.74
C SER A 20 -3.00 -4.66 10.37
N VAL A 21 -1.80 -4.12 10.14
CA VAL A 21 -0.97 -4.46 8.97
C VAL A 21 -0.72 -5.98 8.87
N SER A 22 -0.58 -6.66 10.01
CA SER A 22 -0.40 -8.11 10.06
C SER A 22 -1.61 -8.86 9.53
N GLN A 23 -2.83 -8.41 9.82
CA GLN A 23 -4.06 -9.02 9.30
C GLN A 23 -4.19 -8.84 7.79
N LEU A 24 -3.81 -7.67 7.26
CA LEU A 24 -3.77 -7.43 5.81
C LEU A 24 -2.70 -8.29 5.14
N GLY A 25 -1.51 -8.40 5.74
CA GLY A 25 -0.44 -9.28 5.26
C GLY A 25 -0.88 -10.75 5.21
N GLN A 26 -1.59 -11.23 6.23
CA GLN A 26 -2.13 -12.59 6.27
C GLN A 26 -3.23 -12.80 5.21
N LEU A 27 -4.11 -11.82 5.00
CA LEU A 27 -5.14 -11.88 3.96
C LEU A 27 -4.53 -12.09 2.58
N VAL A 28 -3.46 -11.36 2.25
CA VAL A 28 -2.72 -11.50 0.99
C VAL A 28 -2.03 -12.86 0.91
N GLU A 29 -1.35 -13.28 1.99
CA GLU A 29 -0.67 -14.58 2.05
C GLU A 29 -1.66 -15.73 1.77
N ASP A 30 -2.80 -15.76 2.45
CA ASP A 30 -3.81 -16.79 2.30
C ASP A 30 -4.36 -16.84 0.87
N PHE A 31 -4.61 -15.68 0.25
CA PHE A 31 -5.06 -15.59 -1.13
C PHE A 31 -4.07 -16.25 -2.11
N VAL A 32 -2.77 -15.99 -1.91
CA VAL A 32 -1.67 -16.54 -2.72
C VAL A 32 -1.52 -18.04 -2.49
N GLN A 33 -1.59 -18.49 -1.24
CA GLN A 33 -1.44 -19.90 -0.88
C GLN A 33 -2.56 -20.76 -1.44
N GLN A 34 -3.81 -20.30 -1.32
CA GLN A 34 -4.99 -21.00 -1.85
C GLN A 34 -4.90 -21.23 -3.37
N ARG A 35 -4.14 -20.41 -4.09
CA ARG A 35 -3.94 -20.51 -5.54
C ARG A 35 -2.64 -21.19 -5.94
N SER A 36 -1.83 -21.62 -4.98
CA SER A 36 -0.49 -22.17 -5.21
C SER A 36 0.43 -21.21 -6.01
N TRP A 37 0.25 -19.90 -5.80
CA TRP A 37 0.98 -18.86 -6.53
C TRP A 37 2.34 -18.49 -5.91
N GLN A 38 2.71 -19.07 -4.77
CA GLN A 38 3.98 -18.80 -4.09
C GLN A 38 5.19 -18.97 -5.03
N ARG A 39 5.13 -19.89 -6.00
CA ARG A 39 6.18 -20.13 -7.00
C ARG A 39 6.47 -18.91 -7.90
N PHE A 40 5.50 -18.00 -8.05
CA PHE A 40 5.60 -16.79 -8.85
C PHE A 40 5.95 -15.56 -8.00
N HIS A 41 5.70 -15.63 -6.69
CA HIS A 41 5.92 -14.57 -5.71
C HIS A 41 7.37 -14.54 -5.24
N ASN A 42 8.31 -14.31 -6.16
CA ASN A 42 9.68 -13.94 -5.80
C ASN A 42 9.82 -12.40 -5.78
N PRO A 43 10.77 -11.84 -5.00
CA PRO A 43 10.89 -10.39 -4.82
C PRO A 43 11.01 -9.60 -6.12
N LYS A 44 11.73 -10.13 -7.13
CA LYS A 44 11.88 -9.47 -8.43
C LYS A 44 10.52 -9.34 -9.13
N ASN A 45 9.77 -10.43 -9.23
CA ASN A 45 8.48 -10.42 -9.91
C ASN A 45 7.49 -9.50 -9.21
N LEU A 46 7.43 -9.57 -7.88
CA LEU A 46 6.53 -8.74 -7.10
C LEU A 46 6.86 -7.24 -7.20
N ALA A 47 8.14 -6.88 -7.22
CA ALA A 47 8.56 -5.50 -7.45
C ALA A 47 8.18 -5.00 -8.86
N MET A 48 8.23 -5.87 -9.87
CA MET A 48 7.75 -5.54 -11.21
C MET A 48 6.24 -5.37 -11.25
N SER A 49 5.47 -6.25 -10.60
CA SER A 49 4.01 -6.12 -10.49
C SER A 49 3.62 -4.83 -9.78
N LEU A 50 4.25 -4.49 -8.65
CA LEU A 50 4.03 -3.22 -7.96
C LEU A 50 4.24 -2.01 -8.89
N ALA A 51 5.26 -2.05 -9.76
CA ALA A 51 5.51 -0.97 -10.71
C ALA A 51 4.43 -0.87 -11.80
N ILE A 52 3.81 -2.00 -12.17
CA ILE A 52 2.68 -2.04 -13.11
C ILE A 52 1.45 -1.40 -12.45
N GLU A 53 1.07 -1.82 -11.24
CA GLU A 53 -0.12 -1.25 -10.57
C GLU A 53 0.06 0.24 -10.25
N ALA A 54 1.30 0.66 -9.94
CA ALA A 54 1.59 2.08 -9.81
C ALA A 54 1.40 2.85 -11.13
N ALA A 55 1.64 2.22 -12.27
CA ALA A 55 1.34 2.80 -13.58
C ALA A 55 -0.16 2.85 -13.85
N GLU A 56 -0.91 1.79 -13.54
CA GLU A 56 -2.37 1.76 -13.64
C GLU A 56 -3.03 2.85 -12.77
N LEU A 57 -2.54 3.02 -11.53
CA LEU A 57 -2.92 4.15 -10.67
C LEU A 57 -2.67 5.51 -11.34
N MET A 58 -1.50 5.69 -11.99
CA MET A 58 -1.17 6.94 -12.68
C MET A 58 -2.11 7.23 -13.87
N GLU A 59 -2.64 6.21 -14.55
CA GLU A 59 -3.53 6.39 -15.70
C GLU A 59 -4.82 7.16 -15.35
N HIS A 60 -5.29 7.06 -14.09
CA HIS A 60 -6.45 7.82 -13.62
C HIS A 60 -6.23 9.34 -13.61
N PHE A 61 -4.97 9.78 -13.56
CA PHE A 61 -4.60 11.19 -13.39
C PHE A 61 -3.88 11.80 -14.59
N GLN A 62 -3.34 10.99 -15.51
CA GLN A 62 -2.38 11.42 -16.55
C GLN A 62 -2.83 12.59 -17.45
N TRP A 63 -4.13 12.79 -17.66
CA TRP A 63 -4.69 13.84 -18.52
C TRP A 63 -5.40 14.97 -17.76
N LEU A 64 -5.33 14.96 -16.43
CA LEU A 64 -6.04 15.94 -15.60
C LEU A 64 -5.17 17.16 -15.29
N THR A 65 -5.80 18.32 -15.20
CA THR A 65 -5.18 19.46 -14.49
C THR A 65 -5.10 19.19 -12.99
N LEU A 66 -4.32 19.98 -12.26
CA LEU A 66 -4.23 19.87 -10.80
C LEU A 66 -5.59 20.05 -10.13
N GLU A 67 -6.41 21.01 -10.60
CA GLU A 67 -7.77 21.19 -10.03
C GLU A 67 -8.67 19.99 -10.31
N GLN A 68 -8.59 19.41 -11.51
CA GLN A 68 -9.38 18.23 -11.88
C GLN A 68 -8.97 16.98 -11.09
N ALA A 69 -7.67 16.78 -10.88
CA ALA A 69 -7.15 15.69 -10.06
C ALA A 69 -7.60 15.80 -8.60
N ALA A 70 -7.57 17.02 -8.02
CA ALA A 70 -8.01 17.27 -6.65
C ALA A 70 -9.51 17.04 -6.44
N ALA A 71 -10.33 17.28 -7.47
CA ALA A 71 -11.78 17.07 -7.45
C ALA A 71 -12.19 15.61 -7.72
N LEU A 72 -11.27 14.71 -8.08
CA LEU A 72 -11.60 13.33 -8.45
C LEU A 72 -12.29 12.56 -7.32
N GLN A 73 -11.96 12.88 -6.06
CA GLN A 73 -12.59 12.30 -4.88
C GLN A 73 -14.10 12.58 -4.76
N ASP A 74 -14.60 13.62 -5.44
CA ASP A 74 -16.03 13.99 -5.43
C ASP A 74 -16.85 13.17 -6.44
N ASP A 75 -16.20 12.43 -7.33
CA ASP A 75 -16.81 11.45 -8.24
C ASP A 75 -16.69 10.04 -7.61
N PRO A 76 -17.81 9.45 -7.13
CA PRO A 76 -17.76 8.16 -6.43
C PRO A 76 -17.21 7.03 -7.27
N GLN A 77 -17.48 7.01 -8.58
CA GLN A 77 -17.02 5.93 -9.45
C GLN A 77 -15.52 6.07 -9.71
N ARG A 78 -15.04 7.26 -10.02
CA ARG A 78 -13.61 7.48 -10.24
C ARG A 78 -12.81 7.26 -8.96
N LYS A 79 -13.33 7.70 -7.82
CA LYS A 79 -12.72 7.43 -6.51
C LYS A 79 -12.64 5.93 -6.22
N ALA A 80 -13.68 5.17 -6.55
CA ALA A 80 -13.68 3.72 -6.39
C ALA A 80 -12.58 3.07 -7.24
N ASN A 81 -12.49 3.42 -8.53
CA ASN A 81 -11.45 2.86 -9.43
C ASN A 81 -10.03 3.20 -8.94
N VAL A 82 -9.77 4.45 -8.53
CA VAL A 82 -8.49 4.82 -7.92
C VAL A 82 -8.22 3.99 -6.65
N GLY A 83 -9.26 3.70 -5.86
CA GLY A 83 -9.17 2.85 -4.69
C GLY A 83 -8.76 1.40 -5.00
N GLU A 84 -9.20 0.85 -6.14
CA GLU A 84 -8.79 -0.48 -6.61
C GLU A 84 -7.28 -0.51 -6.89
N GLU A 85 -6.75 0.43 -7.67
CA GLU A 85 -5.32 0.49 -7.98
C GLU A 85 -4.42 0.78 -6.76
N VAL A 86 -4.92 1.58 -5.81
CA VAL A 86 -4.24 1.79 -4.52
C VAL A 86 -4.21 0.50 -3.71
N ALA A 87 -5.30 -0.28 -3.71
CA ALA A 87 -5.36 -1.56 -3.03
C ALA A 87 -4.43 -2.59 -3.68
N ASP A 88 -4.32 -2.61 -5.01
CA ASP A 88 -3.40 -3.49 -5.73
C ASP A 88 -1.93 -3.15 -5.43
N CYS A 89 -1.57 -1.86 -5.41
CA CYS A 89 -0.27 -1.41 -4.93
C CYS A 89 0.02 -1.90 -3.50
N LEU A 90 -0.95 -1.77 -2.59
CA LEU A 90 -0.82 -2.22 -1.20
C LEU A 90 -0.66 -3.75 -1.13
N ALA A 91 -1.42 -4.51 -1.91
CA ALA A 91 -1.36 -5.97 -1.93
C ALA A 91 0.05 -6.45 -2.34
N TYR A 92 0.66 -5.86 -3.36
CA TYR A 92 2.03 -6.22 -3.74
C TYR A 92 3.08 -5.75 -2.73
N LEU A 93 2.92 -4.60 -2.08
CA LEU A 93 3.79 -4.18 -0.97
C LEU A 93 3.75 -5.18 0.18
N LEU A 94 2.56 -5.63 0.58
CA LEU A 94 2.36 -6.65 1.61
C LEU A 94 2.97 -7.99 1.18
N ALA A 95 2.75 -8.42 -0.07
CA ALA A 95 3.33 -9.65 -0.59
C ALA A 95 4.87 -9.62 -0.60
N ILE A 96 5.49 -8.51 -1.00
CA ILE A 96 6.95 -8.33 -0.94
C ILE A 96 7.42 -8.41 0.50
N ALA A 97 6.72 -7.74 1.42
CA ALA A 97 7.07 -7.76 2.84
C ALA A 97 7.00 -9.18 3.43
N ASN A 98 5.96 -9.95 3.13
CA ASN A 98 5.84 -11.35 3.56
C ASN A 98 7.00 -12.21 3.03
N VAL A 99 7.26 -12.15 1.72
CA VAL A 99 8.31 -12.96 1.07
C VAL A 99 9.71 -12.59 1.57
N MET A 100 9.95 -11.30 1.84
CA MET A 100 11.23 -10.79 2.32
C MET A 100 11.33 -10.76 3.85
N GLN A 101 10.28 -11.15 4.58
CA GLN A 101 10.19 -11.10 6.05
C GLN A 101 10.46 -9.70 6.62
N ILE A 102 9.90 -8.67 5.96
CA ILE A 102 10.01 -7.28 6.38
C ILE A 102 8.86 -6.93 7.32
N ASP A 103 9.17 -6.51 8.54
CA ASP A 103 8.20 -5.87 9.42
C ASP A 103 7.96 -4.42 8.94
N LEU A 104 6.86 -4.22 8.20
CA LEU A 104 6.53 -2.92 7.59
C LEU A 104 6.36 -1.82 8.63
N SER A 105 5.73 -2.11 9.76
CA SER A 105 5.43 -1.12 10.81
C SER A 105 6.71 -0.51 11.39
N SER A 106 7.65 -1.35 11.82
CA SER A 106 8.95 -0.90 12.35
C SER A 106 9.86 -0.31 11.27
N THR A 107 9.81 -0.86 10.05
CA THR A 107 10.57 -0.35 8.90
C THR A 107 10.13 1.07 8.53
N LEU A 108 8.83 1.31 8.44
CA LEU A 108 8.27 2.63 8.16
C LEU A 108 8.57 3.61 9.29
N ALA A 109 8.36 3.23 10.56
CA ALA A 109 8.67 4.09 11.70
C ALA A 109 10.15 4.53 11.69
N THR A 110 11.07 3.59 11.44
CA THR A 110 12.51 3.88 11.30
C THR A 110 12.78 4.84 10.14
N LYS A 111 12.14 4.60 8.99
CA LYS A 111 12.27 5.45 7.81
C LYS A 111 11.76 6.86 8.06
N MET A 112 10.65 7.03 8.77
CA MET A 112 10.10 8.34 9.09
C MET A 112 10.99 9.13 10.06
N ILE A 113 11.60 8.48 11.06
CA ILE A 113 12.61 9.10 11.93
C ILE A 113 13.82 9.59 11.10
N ALA A 114 14.29 8.78 10.15
CA ALA A 114 15.38 9.17 9.27
C ALA A 114 14.99 10.32 8.33
N ASN A 115 13.78 10.31 7.78
CA ASN A 115 13.26 11.37 6.91
C ASN A 115 13.12 12.70 7.66
N ALA A 116 12.61 12.70 8.90
CA ALA A 116 12.48 13.91 9.71
C ALA A 116 13.84 14.57 10.01
N LYS A 117 14.92 13.78 10.13
CA LYS A 117 16.30 14.29 10.24
C LYS A 117 16.81 14.87 8.93
N LYS A 118 16.43 14.27 7.79
CA LYS A 118 16.84 14.70 6.45
C LYS A 118 16.08 15.95 5.98
N TYR A 119 14.83 16.10 6.39
CA TYR A 119 13.93 17.19 6.03
C TYR A 119 13.26 17.78 7.30
N PRO A 120 13.99 18.61 8.08
CA PRO A 120 13.42 19.29 9.24
C PRO A 120 12.25 20.20 8.87
N VAL A 121 11.31 20.41 9.80
CA VAL A 121 10.12 21.27 9.61
C VAL A 121 10.50 22.67 9.14
N GLU A 122 11.58 23.23 9.70
CA GLU A 122 12.09 24.56 9.36
C GLU A 122 12.59 24.67 7.91
N SER A 123 12.93 23.55 7.27
CA SER A 123 13.32 23.48 5.85
C SER A 123 12.18 23.09 4.91
N ALA A 124 11.02 22.68 5.45
CA ALA A 124 9.88 22.22 4.66
C ALA A 124 9.10 23.39 4.01
N SER A 125 9.19 24.61 4.58
CA SER A 125 8.56 25.81 4.03
C SER A 125 9.21 26.31 2.74
N ASP A 126 10.50 26.02 2.53
CA ASP A 126 11.25 26.49 1.34
C ASP A 126 11.01 25.62 0.10
N TYR A 127 10.44 24.42 0.24
CA TYR A 127 10.10 23.56 -0.90
C TYR A 127 8.71 23.86 -1.51
N GLY A 128 7.89 24.68 -0.84
CA GLY A 128 6.54 25.03 -1.29
C GLY A 128 6.47 26.24 -2.23
N SER A 129 7.58 26.89 -2.55
CA SER A 129 7.61 28.07 -3.44
C SER A 129 7.78 27.75 -4.93
N ASP A 130 8.14 26.50 -5.26
CA ASP A 130 8.63 26.12 -6.59
C ASP A 130 7.69 25.16 -7.36
N PHE A 131 6.48 24.92 -6.87
CA PHE A 131 5.42 24.16 -7.57
C PHE A 131 4.13 24.97 -7.68
#